data_AF-A0AAW2TA42-F1
#
_entry.id   AF-A0AAW2TA42-F1
#
_cell.length_a   1.000
_cell.length_b   1.000
_cell.length_c   1.000
_cell.angle_alpha   90.00
_cell.angle_beta   90.00
_cell.angle_gamma   90.00
#
_symmetry.space_group_name_H-M   'P 1'
#
loop_
_entity.id
_entity.type
_entity.pdbx_description
1 polymer ?
#
loop_
_entity_poly.entity_id
_entity_poly.type
_entity_poly.pdbx_seq_one_letter_code
_entity_poly.pdbx_strand_id
1 'polypeptide(L)'
;MAAINSKVKWAGLRAVIDSLKVVPVLFQHSLKEVEDQTVTNLGHIFTVEPMNITSPSTDDEVALALRLLEGCCLLHPESNILAHQHKAITVLMNILSTRGVLEQGACLDALIAIMLDSSSNQMDFEACNGIEEVALLIRDKQVEENLRLKCGEFLLLLIGHVNGRETPPMMTVHEDVRRFLGEKSASLIWAASQFGSTLDPEQRLTALHIQARRVLESIDLY
;
A
#
# COMPACT_ATOMS: atom_id res chain seq x y z
N MET A 1 -17.67 18.30 -26.09
CA MET A 1 -16.89 19.25 -25.25
C MET A 1 -16.47 18.66 -23.90
N ALA A 2 -17.34 17.94 -23.16
CA ALA A 2 -16.97 17.35 -21.85
C ALA A 2 -15.78 16.35 -21.90
N ALA A 3 -15.71 15.49 -22.92
CA ALA A 3 -14.63 14.51 -23.09
C ALA A 3 -13.27 15.13 -23.48
N ILE A 4 -13.27 16.35 -24.04
CA ILE A 4 -12.05 17.08 -24.38
C ILE A 4 -11.52 17.79 -23.13
N ASN A 5 -12.41 18.38 -22.32
CA ASN A 5 -12.03 18.97 -21.03
C ASN A 5 -11.50 17.94 -20.03
N SER A 6 -12.02 16.71 -20.01
CA SER A 6 -11.47 15.66 -19.13
C SER A 6 -10.07 15.25 -19.59
N LYS A 7 -9.84 14.98 -20.89
CA LYS A 7 -8.52 14.63 -21.42
C LYS A 7 -7.46 15.70 -21.19
N VAL A 8 -7.81 16.98 -21.34
CA VAL A 8 -6.89 18.10 -21.08
C VAL A 8 -6.56 18.22 -19.59
N LYS A 9 -7.53 17.97 -18.70
CA LYS A 9 -7.33 18.00 -17.24
C LYS A 9 -6.39 16.88 -16.76
N TRP A 10 -6.54 15.67 -17.33
CA TRP A 10 -5.65 14.53 -17.05
C TRP A 10 -4.24 14.73 -17.61
N ALA A 11 -4.12 15.31 -18.80
CA ALA A 11 -2.82 15.65 -19.39
C ALA A 11 -2.07 16.71 -18.56
N GLY A 12 -2.78 17.72 -18.05
CA GLY A 12 -2.21 18.71 -17.14
C GLY A 12 -1.74 18.10 -15.83
N LEU A 13 -2.52 17.21 -15.23
CA LEU A 13 -2.15 16.54 -13.98
C LEU A 13 -0.93 15.61 -14.16
N ARG A 14 -0.86 14.87 -15.28
CA ARG A 14 0.30 14.04 -15.63
C ARG A 14 1.57 14.87 -15.80
N ALA A 15 1.50 15.99 -16.51
CA ALA A 15 2.64 16.91 -16.67
C ALA A 15 3.12 17.52 -15.35
N VAL A 16 2.21 17.74 -14.39
CA VAL A 16 2.55 18.19 -13.03
C VAL A 16 3.29 17.08 -12.26
N ILE A 17 2.84 15.82 -12.34
CA ILE A 17 3.52 14.68 -11.68
C ILE A 17 4.95 14.54 -12.21
N ASP A 18 5.12 14.61 -13.54
CA ASP A 18 6.44 14.51 -14.20
C ASP A 18 7.38 15.67 -13.80
N SER A 19 6.85 16.90 -13.81
CA SER A 19 7.67 18.09 -13.53
C SER A 19 8.05 18.22 -12.06
N LEU A 20 7.19 17.79 -11.14
CA LEU A 20 7.41 17.93 -9.70
C LEU A 20 8.26 16.81 -9.08
N LYS A 21 8.61 15.74 -9.83
CA LYS A 21 9.36 14.59 -9.32
C LYS A 21 8.81 14.08 -7.98
N VAL A 22 7.48 14.03 -7.88
CA VAL A 22 6.77 13.81 -6.61
C VAL A 22 7.26 12.53 -5.93
N VAL A 23 7.26 11.41 -6.66
CA VAL A 23 7.65 10.10 -6.10
C VAL A 23 9.07 10.12 -5.49
N PRO A 24 10.14 10.52 -6.22
CA PRO A 24 11.46 10.67 -5.61
C PRO A 24 11.49 11.55 -4.36
N VAL A 25 10.78 12.67 -4.37
CA VAL A 25 10.74 13.61 -3.23
C VAL A 25 10.08 12.97 -2.01
N LEU A 26 8.99 12.22 -2.20
CA LEU A 26 8.32 11.51 -1.11
C LEU A 26 9.28 10.53 -0.41
N PHE A 27 10.03 9.73 -1.18
CA PHE A 27 11.00 8.78 -0.62
C PHE A 27 12.26 9.42 -0.02
N GLN A 28 12.64 10.61 -0.47
CA GLN A 28 13.79 11.33 0.08
C GLN A 28 13.49 12.04 1.41
N HIS A 29 12.22 12.37 1.65
CA HIS A 29 11.82 13.20 2.79
C HIS A 29 10.80 12.50 3.69
N SER A 30 9.57 12.31 3.21
CA SER A 30 8.44 11.89 4.05
C SER A 30 8.38 10.40 4.34
N LEU A 31 8.84 9.57 3.40
CA LEU A 31 8.87 8.10 3.50
C LEU A 31 10.29 7.59 3.73
N LYS A 32 11.22 8.47 4.08
CA LYS A 32 12.60 8.08 4.36
C LYS A 32 12.62 7.19 5.60
N GLU A 33 13.18 5.99 5.48
CA GLU A 33 13.47 5.16 6.64
C GLU A 33 14.40 5.94 7.58
N VAL A 34 14.02 6.01 8.86
CA VAL A 34 14.91 6.56 9.88
C VAL A 34 16.01 5.53 10.06
N GLU A 35 17.06 5.62 9.24
CA GLU A 35 18.34 4.97 9.56
C GLU A 35 18.67 5.38 10.99
N ASP A 36 18.97 4.41 11.85
CA ASP A 36 19.35 4.59 13.24
C ASP A 36 20.35 5.75 13.32
N GLN A 37 19.86 6.95 13.60
CA GLN A 37 20.71 8.11 13.79
C GLN A 37 21.29 7.92 15.18
N THR A 38 22.29 7.04 15.28
CA THR A 38 23.14 6.95 16.45
C THR A 38 23.74 8.34 16.61
N VAL A 39 23.16 9.13 17.51
CA VAL A 39 23.70 10.40 17.95
C VAL A 39 25.00 10.06 18.66
N THR A 40 26.10 9.93 17.91
CA THR A 40 27.43 9.96 18.46
C THR A 40 27.68 11.41 18.85
N ASN A 41 27.26 11.71 20.08
CA ASN A 41 27.60 12.95 20.76
C ASN A 41 29.13 13.08 20.77
N LEU A 42 29.65 13.86 19.84
CA LEU A 42 31.04 14.27 19.80
C LEU A 42 31.05 15.80 19.83
N GLY A 43 30.78 16.33 21.03
CA GLY A 43 30.96 17.73 21.40
C GLY A 43 32.42 18.22 21.37
N HIS A 44 33.28 17.62 20.55
CA HIS A 44 34.66 18.04 20.39
C HIS A 44 35.08 17.91 18.94
N ILE A 45 35.51 19.05 18.37
CA ILE A 45 36.33 19.24 17.15
C ILE A 45 35.56 19.94 16.02
N PHE A 46 35.74 21.26 16.01
CA PHE A 46 35.39 22.19 14.94
C PHE A 46 35.97 21.76 13.58
N THR A 47 35.11 21.30 12.66
CA THR A 47 35.14 21.46 11.17
C THR A 47 34.16 20.48 10.52
N VAL A 48 32.89 20.47 10.94
CA VAL A 48 31.88 19.54 10.36
C VAL A 48 30.79 20.37 9.68
N GLU A 49 30.51 20.04 8.42
CA GLU A 49 29.36 20.58 7.69
C GLU A 49 28.09 20.35 8.53
N PRO A 50 27.16 21.32 8.58
CA PRO A 50 25.96 21.20 9.39
C PRO A 50 25.22 19.92 9.00
N MET A 51 25.14 18.99 9.95
CA MET A 51 24.33 17.79 9.81
C MET A 51 22.89 18.26 9.64
N ASN A 52 22.25 17.87 8.53
CA ASN A 52 20.83 18.12 8.32
C ASN A 52 20.04 17.27 9.32
N ILE A 53 19.81 17.82 10.51
CA ILE A 53 18.90 17.26 11.50
C ILE A 53 17.49 17.50 10.96
N THR A 54 17.06 16.65 10.03
CA THR A 54 15.65 16.58 9.64
C THR A 54 14.93 15.81 10.73
N SER A 55 13.98 16.44 11.40
CA SER A 55 13.05 15.73 12.29
C SER A 55 12.38 14.59 11.53
N PRO A 56 12.14 13.43 12.18
CA PRO A 56 11.36 12.37 11.55
C PRO A 56 9.98 12.92 11.18
N SER A 57 9.44 12.47 10.05
CA SER A 57 8.11 12.90 9.61
C SER A 57 7.04 12.47 10.60
N THR A 58 6.08 13.37 10.80
CA THR A 58 4.91 13.12 11.64
C THR A 58 3.98 12.10 10.98
N ASP A 59 3.11 11.49 11.78
CA ASP A 59 2.16 10.48 11.31
C ASP A 59 1.24 11.04 10.20
N ASP A 60 0.79 12.29 10.34
CA ASP A 60 0.01 13.00 9.31
C ASP A 60 0.80 13.23 8.00
N GLU A 61 2.08 13.59 8.10
CA GLU A 61 2.95 13.79 6.93
C GLU A 61 3.18 12.48 6.20
N VAL A 62 3.41 11.39 6.93
CA VAL A 62 3.57 10.04 6.37
C VAL A 62 2.28 9.61 5.68
N ALA A 63 1.12 9.73 6.33
CA ALA A 63 -0.15 9.34 5.71
C ALA A 63 -0.51 10.20 4.50
N LEU A 64 -0.21 11.50 4.53
CA LEU A 64 -0.39 12.36 3.35
C LEU A 64 0.55 11.92 2.22
N ALA A 65 1.81 11.62 2.51
CA ALA A 65 2.77 11.13 1.52
C ALA A 65 2.32 9.81 0.90
N LEU A 66 1.79 8.86 1.70
CA LEU A 66 1.25 7.60 1.20
C LEU A 66 0.06 7.81 0.26
N ARG A 67 -0.88 8.70 0.60
CA ARG A 67 -2.01 9.04 -0.29
C ARG A 67 -1.58 9.76 -1.58
N LEU A 68 -0.54 10.61 -1.50
CA LEU A 68 0.05 11.22 -2.69
C LEU A 68 0.71 10.17 -3.57
N LEU A 69 1.44 9.22 -2.98
CA LEU A 69 2.07 8.11 -3.69
C LEU A 69 1.03 7.23 -4.36
N GLU A 70 -0.04 6.86 -3.66
CA GLU A 70 -1.20 6.15 -4.19
C GLU A 70 -1.76 6.87 -5.43
N GLY A 71 -2.11 8.15 -5.30
CA GLY A 71 -2.64 8.94 -6.40
C GLY A 71 -1.68 9.06 -7.59
N CYS A 72 -0.37 9.19 -7.34
CA CYS A 72 0.63 9.22 -8.40
C CYS A 72 0.70 7.88 -9.17
N CYS A 73 0.60 6.76 -8.46
CA CYS A 73 0.67 5.42 -9.05
C CYS A 73 -0.60 5.05 -9.82
N LEU A 74 -1.77 5.48 -9.35
CA LEU A 74 -3.04 5.28 -10.06
C LEU A 74 -3.17 6.12 -11.34
N LEU A 75 -2.52 7.29 -11.40
CA LEU A 75 -2.68 8.25 -12.49
C LEU A 75 -1.52 8.25 -13.50
N HIS A 76 -0.36 7.73 -13.10
CA HIS A 76 0.87 7.82 -13.87
C HIS A 76 1.69 6.53 -13.77
N PRO A 77 1.64 5.64 -14.77
CA PRO A 77 2.29 4.32 -14.71
C PRO A 77 3.80 4.37 -14.43
N GLU A 78 4.51 5.39 -14.91
CA GLU A 78 5.94 5.56 -14.68
C GLU A 78 6.25 5.83 -13.20
N SER A 79 5.27 6.28 -12.40
CA SER A 79 5.38 6.37 -10.95
C SER A 79 5.62 5.00 -10.31
N ASN A 80 5.06 3.90 -10.85
CA ASN A 80 5.32 2.55 -10.34
C ASN A 80 6.76 2.12 -10.57
N ILE A 81 7.36 2.53 -11.70
CA ILE A 81 8.77 2.28 -12.01
C ILE A 81 9.67 3.05 -11.04
N LEU A 82 9.36 4.32 -10.80
CA LEU A 82 10.10 5.14 -9.83
C LEU A 82 9.95 4.59 -8.40
N ALA A 83 8.74 4.19 -7.99
CA ALA A 83 8.49 3.57 -6.70
C ALA A 83 9.34 2.30 -6.52
N HIS A 84 9.39 1.43 -7.53
CA HIS A 84 10.25 0.24 -7.53
C HIS A 84 11.74 0.60 -7.37
N GLN A 85 12.24 1.61 -8.10
CA GLN A 85 13.63 2.08 -7.98
C GLN A 85 13.98 2.57 -6.57
N HIS A 86 12.98 3.09 -5.84
CA HIS A 86 13.10 3.52 -4.45
C HIS A 86 12.78 2.43 -3.43
N LYS A 87 12.66 1.16 -3.85
CA LYS A 87 12.31 0.01 -2.98
C LYS A 87 11.02 0.26 -2.19
N ALA A 88 10.03 0.85 -2.85
CA ALA A 88 8.79 1.28 -2.22
C ALA A 88 8.12 0.19 -1.38
N ILE A 89 8.10 -1.05 -1.87
CA ILE A 89 7.51 -2.16 -1.13
C ILE A 89 8.18 -2.35 0.23
N THR A 90 9.51 -2.42 0.29
CA THR A 90 10.23 -2.57 1.57
C THR A 90 9.88 -1.45 2.55
N VAL A 91 9.88 -0.21 2.08
CA VAL A 91 9.54 0.97 2.89
C VAL A 91 8.10 0.89 3.41
N LEU A 92 7.14 0.55 2.54
CA LEU A 92 5.73 0.44 2.91
C LEU A 92 5.49 -0.74 3.85
N MET A 93 6.18 -1.88 3.68
CA MET A 93 6.11 -2.98 4.62
C MET A 93 6.62 -2.57 6.00
N ASN A 94 7.72 -1.82 6.09
CA ASN A 94 8.21 -1.29 7.36
C ASN A 94 7.20 -0.32 8.02
N ILE A 95 6.57 0.56 7.23
CA ILE A 95 5.49 1.44 7.73
C ILE A 95 4.32 0.61 8.25
N LEU A 96 3.88 -0.40 7.51
CA LEU A 96 2.78 -1.29 7.89
C LEU A 96 3.06 -1.98 9.23
N SER A 97 4.30 -2.41 9.49
CA SER A 97 4.70 -3.09 10.72
C SER A 97 4.94 -2.16 11.92
N THR A 98 5.36 -0.91 11.70
CA THR A 98 5.93 -0.08 12.77
C THR A 98 5.14 1.18 13.11
N ARG A 99 4.25 1.65 12.21
CA ARG A 99 3.52 2.92 12.37
C ARG A 99 2.10 2.74 12.91
N GLY A 100 1.43 3.86 13.17
CA GLY A 100 0.08 3.90 13.71
C GLY A 100 -1.01 3.56 12.71
N VAL A 101 -2.23 3.44 13.22
CA VAL A 101 -3.44 3.03 12.46
C VAL A 101 -3.68 3.89 11.21
N LEU A 102 -3.40 5.19 11.32
CA LEU A 102 -3.61 6.16 10.26
C LEU A 102 -2.68 5.90 9.06
N GLU A 103 -1.40 5.67 9.31
CA GLU A 103 -0.39 5.37 8.31
C GLU A 103 -0.54 3.95 7.78
N GLN A 104 -0.81 2.98 8.64
CA GLN A 104 -1.08 1.59 8.24
C GLN A 104 -2.26 1.53 7.26
N GLY A 105 -3.34 2.26 7.54
CA GLY A 105 -4.48 2.35 6.64
C GLY A 105 -4.12 2.97 5.28
N ALA A 106 -3.44 4.12 5.28
CA ALA A 106 -2.99 4.75 4.03
C ALA A 106 -1.95 3.89 3.27
N CYS A 107 -1.16 3.11 4.00
CA CYS A 107 -0.15 2.22 3.45
C CYS A 107 -0.78 1.06 2.67
N LEU A 108 -1.85 0.46 3.18
CA LEU A 108 -2.58 -0.61 2.49
C LEU A 108 -3.14 -0.12 1.14
N ASP A 109 -3.72 1.08 1.10
CA ASP A 109 -4.23 1.66 -0.15
C ASP A 109 -3.08 1.96 -1.14
N ALA A 110 -1.97 2.53 -0.65
CA ALA A 110 -0.78 2.79 -1.47
C ALA A 110 -0.13 1.52 -2.02
N LEU A 111 -0.07 0.44 -1.23
CA LEU A 111 0.43 -0.87 -1.67
C LEU A 111 -0.37 -1.41 -2.87
N ILE A 112 -1.71 -1.31 -2.83
CA ILE A 112 -2.54 -1.71 -3.98
C ILE A 112 -2.20 -0.90 -5.22
N ALA A 113 -2.11 0.43 -5.09
CA ALA A 113 -1.82 1.32 -6.22
C ALA A 113 -0.44 1.06 -6.86
N ILE A 114 0.60 0.87 -6.04
CA ILE A 114 1.98 0.64 -6.49
C ILE A 114 2.13 -0.73 -7.17
N MET A 115 1.39 -1.72 -6.69
CA MET A 115 1.40 -3.06 -7.26
C MET A 115 0.49 -3.19 -8.48
N LEU A 116 -0.52 -2.34 -8.64
CA LEU A 116 -1.43 -2.40 -9.79
C LEU A 116 -0.63 -2.28 -11.11
N ASP A 117 -0.76 -3.28 -11.97
CA ASP A 117 -0.04 -3.39 -13.25
C ASP A 117 1.51 -3.34 -13.13
N SER A 118 2.08 -3.66 -11.96
CA SER A 118 3.53 -3.67 -11.72
C SER A 118 4.02 -5.02 -11.20
N SER A 119 4.47 -5.90 -12.10
CA SER A 119 4.98 -7.22 -11.73
C SER A 119 6.21 -7.16 -10.81
N SER A 120 7.10 -6.18 -11.00
CA SER A 120 8.27 -6.01 -10.13
C SER A 120 7.89 -5.71 -8.69
N ASN A 121 6.96 -4.77 -8.47
CA ASN A 121 6.48 -4.45 -7.13
C ASN A 121 5.70 -5.63 -6.51
N GLN A 122 4.98 -6.40 -7.32
CA GLN A 122 4.26 -7.59 -6.85
C GLN A 122 5.23 -8.69 -6.38
N MET A 123 6.31 -8.94 -7.13
CA MET A 123 7.35 -9.89 -6.73
C MET A 123 8.08 -9.44 -5.46
N ASP A 124 8.37 -8.14 -5.33
CA ASP A 124 8.96 -7.59 -4.11
C ASP A 124 8.02 -7.78 -2.89
N PHE A 125 6.71 -7.63 -3.08
CA PHE A 125 5.73 -7.82 -2.00
C PHE A 125 5.68 -9.27 -1.51
N GLU A 126 5.71 -10.22 -2.45
CA GLU A 126 5.83 -11.64 -2.13
C GLU A 126 7.16 -11.95 -1.41
N ALA A 127 8.27 -11.41 -1.91
CA ALA A 127 9.60 -11.59 -1.30
C ALA A 127 9.70 -11.00 0.13
N CYS A 128 8.90 -9.97 0.44
CA CYS A 128 8.78 -9.39 1.77
C CYS A 128 7.76 -10.10 2.67
N ASN A 129 7.21 -11.25 2.28
CA ASN A 129 6.14 -11.97 3.00
C ASN A 129 4.92 -11.08 3.29
N GLY A 130 4.54 -10.22 2.35
CA GLY A 130 3.52 -9.19 2.59
C GLY A 130 2.15 -9.73 3.05
N ILE A 131 1.78 -10.95 2.63
CA ILE A 131 0.56 -11.62 3.11
C ILE A 131 0.65 -11.98 4.60
N GLU A 132 1.82 -12.43 5.08
CA GLU A 132 2.01 -12.76 6.48
C GLU A 132 1.80 -11.53 7.37
N GLU A 133 2.37 -10.39 6.97
CA GLU A 133 2.24 -9.14 7.72
C GLU A 133 0.79 -8.64 7.80
N VAL A 134 0.08 -8.66 6.67
CA VAL A 134 -1.36 -8.31 6.64
C VAL A 134 -2.18 -9.31 7.47
N ALA A 135 -1.80 -10.59 7.47
CA ALA A 135 -2.46 -11.60 8.26
C ALA A 135 -2.23 -11.42 9.77
N LEU A 136 -1.05 -10.93 10.19
CA LEU A 136 -0.79 -10.56 11.59
C LEU A 136 -1.73 -9.44 12.04
N LEU A 137 -1.89 -8.38 11.23
CA LEU A 137 -2.77 -7.25 11.55
C LEU A 137 -4.25 -7.65 11.63
N ILE A 138 -4.78 -8.37 10.63
CA ILE A 138 -6.21 -8.72 10.60
C ILE A 138 -6.60 -9.70 11.71
N ARG A 139 -5.66 -10.52 12.20
CA ARG A 139 -5.91 -11.51 13.27
C ARG A 139 -5.75 -10.94 14.66
N ASP A 140 -5.01 -9.85 14.82
CA ASP A 140 -4.82 -9.22 16.13
C ASP A 140 -6.10 -8.50 16.57
N LYS A 141 -6.76 -9.05 17.59
CA LYS A 141 -7.99 -8.49 18.17
C LYS A 141 -7.76 -7.19 18.95
N GLN A 142 -6.50 -6.83 19.23
CA GLN A 142 -6.14 -5.55 19.85
C GLN A 142 -6.03 -4.41 18.82
N VAL A 143 -5.85 -4.75 17.54
CA VAL A 143 -5.86 -3.76 16.45
C VAL A 143 -7.28 -3.24 16.23
N GLU A 144 -7.40 -1.95 15.94
CA GLU A 144 -8.70 -1.32 15.68
C GLU A 144 -9.47 -2.05 14.57
N GLU A 145 -10.76 -2.32 14.81
CA GLU A 145 -11.62 -3.06 13.88
C GLU A 145 -11.63 -2.45 12.48
N ASN A 146 -11.60 -1.11 12.37
CA ASN A 146 -11.55 -0.42 11.07
C ASN A 146 -10.28 -0.75 10.28
N LEU A 147 -9.13 -0.89 10.94
CA LEU A 147 -7.89 -1.30 10.28
C LEU A 147 -7.93 -2.77 9.88
N ARG A 148 -8.48 -3.63 10.73
CA ARG A 148 -8.68 -5.06 10.42
C ARG A 148 -9.62 -5.23 9.22
N LEU A 149 -10.70 -4.45 9.14
CA LEU A 149 -11.59 -4.40 7.98
C LEU A 149 -10.84 -3.95 6.72
N LYS A 150 -10.02 -2.91 6.82
CA LYS A 150 -9.19 -2.43 5.70
C LYS A 150 -8.19 -3.48 5.22
N CYS A 151 -7.64 -4.31 6.11
CA CYS A 151 -6.83 -5.48 5.70
C CYS A 151 -7.66 -6.48 4.87
N GLY A 152 -8.93 -6.68 5.22
CA GLY A 152 -9.85 -7.50 4.42
C GLY A 152 -10.13 -6.91 3.04
N GLU A 153 -10.35 -5.59 2.95
CA GLU A 153 -10.51 -4.87 1.68
C GLU A 153 -9.24 -4.99 0.83
N PHE A 154 -8.06 -4.81 1.43
CA PHE A 154 -6.77 -4.98 0.79
C PHE A 154 -6.63 -6.38 0.17
N LEU A 155 -6.90 -7.46 0.93
CA LEU A 155 -6.77 -8.83 0.42
C LEU A 155 -7.74 -9.12 -0.73
N LEU A 156 -8.96 -8.59 -0.67
CA LEU A 156 -9.95 -8.72 -1.75
C LEU A 156 -9.48 -8.03 -3.03
N LEU A 157 -8.92 -6.82 -2.92
CA LEU A 157 -8.38 -6.07 -4.06
C LEU A 157 -7.12 -6.73 -4.60
N LEU A 158 -6.22 -7.16 -3.72
CA LEU A 158 -4.97 -7.83 -4.09
C LEU A 158 -5.26 -9.08 -4.93
N ILE A 159 -6.17 -9.94 -4.46
CA ILE A 159 -6.50 -11.19 -5.15
C ILE A 159 -7.36 -10.94 -6.41
N GLY A 160 -8.27 -9.97 -6.38
CA GLY A 160 -9.21 -9.76 -7.49
C GLY A 160 -8.68 -8.93 -8.64
N HIS A 161 -7.77 -8.00 -8.36
CA HIS A 161 -7.39 -6.94 -9.29
C HIS A 161 -5.88 -6.77 -9.47
N VAL A 162 -5.08 -7.12 -8.47
CA VAL A 162 -3.62 -6.94 -8.53
C VAL A 162 -2.93 -8.22 -9.00
N ASN A 163 -3.22 -9.37 -8.38
CA ASN A 163 -2.66 -10.64 -8.80
C ASN A 163 -3.36 -11.13 -10.07
N GLY A 164 -2.70 -10.98 -11.22
CA GLY A 164 -3.24 -11.36 -12.52
C GLY A 164 -3.67 -12.83 -12.59
N ARG A 165 -4.75 -13.13 -13.31
CA ARG A 165 -5.37 -14.48 -13.32
C ARG A 165 -4.66 -15.50 -14.20
N GLU A 166 -4.00 -15.07 -15.28
CA GLU A 166 -3.43 -15.99 -16.29
C GLU A 166 -1.98 -16.38 -15.99
N THR A 167 -1.17 -15.41 -15.54
CA THR A 167 0.21 -15.63 -15.09
C THR A 167 0.47 -14.74 -13.88
N PRO A 168 0.03 -15.15 -12.68
CA PRO A 168 0.19 -14.35 -11.47
C PRO A 168 1.69 -14.21 -11.15
N PRO A 169 2.21 -13.00 -10.99
CA PRO A 169 3.59 -12.80 -10.57
C PRO A 169 3.81 -13.10 -9.08
N MET A 170 2.73 -13.08 -8.26
CA MET A 170 2.76 -13.62 -6.89
C MET A 170 2.24 -15.06 -6.93
N MET A 171 3.15 -16.02 -6.92
CA MET A 171 2.86 -17.44 -7.11
C MET A 171 2.27 -18.09 -5.85
N THR A 172 2.64 -17.62 -4.66
CA THR A 172 2.25 -18.24 -3.37
C THR A 172 1.08 -17.54 -2.71
N VAL A 173 0.64 -16.39 -3.21
CA VAL A 173 -0.36 -15.52 -2.53
C VAL A 173 -1.63 -16.28 -2.07
N HIS A 174 -2.14 -17.21 -2.87
CA HIS A 174 -3.33 -17.99 -2.52
C HIS A 174 -3.06 -19.02 -1.43
N GLU A 175 -1.88 -19.65 -1.48
CA GLU A 175 -1.42 -20.60 -0.48
C GLU A 175 -1.14 -19.89 0.84
N ASP A 176 -0.51 -18.71 0.81
CA ASP A 176 -0.22 -17.91 2.00
C ASP A 176 -1.51 -17.43 2.67
N VAL A 177 -2.47 -16.90 1.91
CA VAL A 177 -3.78 -16.51 2.45
C VAL A 177 -4.45 -17.70 3.14
N ARG A 178 -4.43 -18.89 2.52
CA ARG A 178 -4.97 -20.12 3.13
C ARG A 178 -4.20 -20.51 4.38
N ARG A 179 -2.87 -20.46 4.35
CA ARG A 179 -1.99 -20.84 5.46
C ARG A 179 -2.20 -19.94 6.68
N PHE A 180 -2.32 -18.64 6.47
CA PHE A 180 -2.37 -17.67 7.56
C PHE A 180 -3.79 -17.34 8.04
N LEU A 181 -4.81 -17.38 7.16
CA LEU A 181 -6.19 -17.02 7.50
C LEU A 181 -7.17 -18.20 7.50
N GLY A 182 -6.73 -19.38 7.06
CA GLY A 182 -7.54 -20.60 7.01
C GLY A 182 -8.35 -20.75 5.71
N GLU A 183 -8.78 -21.99 5.44
CA GLU A 183 -9.49 -22.37 4.20
C GLU A 183 -10.77 -21.58 3.97
N LYS A 184 -11.53 -21.31 5.04
CA LYS A 184 -12.82 -20.60 4.97
C LYS A 184 -12.62 -19.16 4.49
N SER A 185 -11.70 -18.43 5.11
CA SER A 185 -11.36 -17.06 4.75
C SER A 185 -10.81 -16.98 3.33
N ALA A 186 -9.89 -17.89 2.98
CA ALA A 186 -9.31 -17.96 1.64
C ALA A 186 -10.36 -18.22 0.55
N SER A 187 -11.32 -19.13 0.82
CA SER A 187 -12.42 -19.43 -0.10
C SER A 187 -13.35 -18.23 -0.30
N LEU A 188 -13.65 -17.48 0.77
CA LEU A 188 -14.45 -16.27 0.71
C LEU A 188 -13.77 -15.18 -0.11
N ILE A 189 -12.48 -14.93 0.14
CA ILE A 189 -11.68 -13.95 -0.60
C ILE A 189 -11.65 -14.33 -2.09
N TRP A 190 -11.36 -15.58 -2.40
CA TRP A 190 -11.34 -16.06 -3.78
C TRP A 190 -12.70 -15.89 -4.46
N ALA A 191 -13.80 -16.30 -3.83
CA ALA A 191 -15.13 -16.16 -4.41
C ALA A 191 -15.51 -14.70 -4.64
N ALA A 192 -15.28 -13.83 -3.65
CA ALA A 192 -15.59 -12.41 -3.72
C ALA A 192 -14.76 -11.68 -4.80
N SER A 193 -13.49 -12.08 -4.98
CA SER A 193 -12.59 -11.52 -5.99
C SER A 193 -13.07 -11.73 -7.44
N GLN A 194 -14.02 -12.64 -7.67
CA GLN A 194 -14.62 -12.88 -8.98
C GLN A 194 -15.75 -11.91 -9.32
N PHE A 195 -16.29 -11.18 -8.33
CA PHE A 195 -17.42 -10.27 -8.50
C PHE A 195 -16.93 -8.81 -8.54
N GLY A 196 -16.93 -8.17 -9.72
CA GLY A 196 -16.52 -6.75 -9.80
C GLY A 196 -16.87 -6.00 -11.08
N SER A 197 -17.13 -6.69 -12.19
CA SER A 197 -17.22 -6.02 -13.50
C SER A 197 -18.58 -5.37 -13.82
N THR A 198 -19.68 -5.69 -13.10
CA THR A 198 -21.04 -5.27 -13.47
C THR A 198 -21.68 -4.19 -12.59
N LEU A 199 -21.10 -3.87 -11.43
CA LEU A 199 -21.66 -2.91 -10.47
C LEU A 199 -21.18 -1.47 -10.75
N ASP A 200 -21.99 -0.48 -10.36
CA ASP A 200 -21.56 0.93 -10.35
C ASP A 200 -20.52 1.21 -9.24
N PRO A 201 -19.79 2.35 -9.27
CA PRO A 201 -18.73 2.62 -8.31
C PRO A 201 -19.15 2.65 -6.83
N GLU A 202 -20.32 3.19 -6.50
CA GLU A 202 -20.80 3.25 -5.11
C GLU A 202 -21.21 1.85 -4.62
N GLN A 203 -21.86 1.08 -5.48
CA GLN A 203 -22.19 -0.32 -5.23
C GLN A 203 -20.93 -1.17 -5.07
N ARG A 204 -19.86 -0.90 -5.83
CA ARG A 204 -18.57 -1.59 -5.67
C ARG A 204 -17.94 -1.32 -4.32
N LEU A 205 -17.92 -0.07 -3.86
CA LEU A 205 -17.37 0.27 -2.55
C LEU A 205 -18.17 -0.39 -1.42
N THR A 206 -19.51 -0.31 -1.49
CA THR A 206 -20.38 -0.96 -0.52
C THR A 206 -20.19 -2.48 -0.53
N ALA A 207 -20.11 -3.09 -1.71
CA ALA A 207 -19.88 -4.53 -1.84
C ALA A 207 -18.52 -4.95 -1.27
N LEU A 208 -17.45 -4.20 -1.57
CA LEU A 208 -16.12 -4.44 -1.03
C LEU A 208 -16.14 -4.45 0.50
N HIS A 209 -16.74 -3.42 1.09
CA HIS A 209 -16.86 -3.30 2.55
C HIS A 209 -17.65 -4.47 3.17
N ILE A 210 -18.76 -4.86 2.55
CA ILE A 210 -19.57 -6.01 3.00
C ILE A 210 -18.75 -7.31 2.92
N GLN A 211 -17.99 -7.52 1.85
CA GLN A 211 -17.16 -8.73 1.72
C GLN A 211 -15.99 -8.72 2.71
N ALA A 212 -15.34 -7.58 2.92
CA ALA A 212 -14.26 -7.44 3.91
C ALA A 212 -14.76 -7.78 5.32
N ARG A 213 -15.96 -7.31 5.68
CA ARG A 213 -16.60 -7.68 6.95
C ARG A 213 -16.84 -9.18 7.08
N ARG A 214 -17.31 -9.84 6.03
CA ARG A 214 -17.50 -11.31 6.02
C ARG A 214 -16.18 -12.07 6.18
N VAL A 215 -15.10 -11.57 5.57
CA VAL A 215 -13.76 -12.12 5.75
C VAL A 215 -13.34 -12.00 7.21
N LEU A 216 -13.48 -10.82 7.80
CA LEU A 216 -13.13 -10.59 9.21
C LEU A 216 -13.93 -11.49 10.16
N GLU A 217 -15.25 -11.56 9.97
CA GLU A 217 -16.13 -12.45 10.74
C GLU A 217 -15.72 -13.92 10.60
N SER A 218 -15.21 -14.33 9.43
CA SER A 218 -14.74 -15.71 9.22
C SER A 218 -13.45 -16.03 9.97
N ILE A 219 -12.61 -15.02 10.22
CA ILE A 219 -11.36 -15.13 10.98
C ILE A 219 -11.65 -15.17 12.48
N ASP A 220 -12.57 -14.32 12.96
CA ASP A 220 -12.89 -14.20 14.39
C ASP A 220 -13.65 -15.40 14.98
N LEU A 221 -14.22 -16.25 14.12
CA LEU A 221 -14.87 -17.51 14.50
C LEU A 221 -13.87 -18.62 14.91
N TYR A 222 -12.57 -18.35 14.84
CA TYR A 222 -11.47 -19.22 15.25
C TYR A 222 -10.56 -18.53 16.27
#